data_AF-A0A6J8EMW8-F1
#
_entry.id   AF-A0A6J8EMW8-F1
#
_cell.length_a   1.000
_cell.length_b   1.000
_cell.length_c   1.000
_cell.angle_alpha   90.00
_cell.angle_beta   90.00
_cell.angle_gamma   90.00
#
_symmetry.space_group_name_H-M   'P 1'
#
loop_
_entity.id
_entity.type
_entity.pdbx_description
1 polymer ?
#
loop_
_entity_poly.entity_id
_entity_poly.type
_entity_poly.pdbx_seq_one_letter_code
_entity_poly.pdbx_strand_id
1 'polypeptide(L)'
;MEKTCGCKGIRSCILCEKQEKPTKQQNCQKSDCVDIYDFFAIVVKLWLQSSQKSDIDEGKLSNCEIIATPQCCESHDEQGTRKFIHFPGIHIYCDFISETEERRVCDKIYETPFCLSQSGRRKQDYGPKVNFKKKKLKLAEFTGLPEFSKDIYDRMKRVDVLSDFKPVELLVYGPARNKWKHAIHRCDIKDKRIAVTLRELSDEFQKGGSREEEGTNLLEIALTFNGTAMQSILNLEN
;
A
#
# COMPACT_ATOMS: atom_id res chain seq x y z
N MET A 1 31.48 9.34 -7.65
CA MET A 1 30.09 9.46 -8.16
C MET A 1 29.14 9.41 -6.98
N GLU A 2 28.38 10.47 -6.77
CA GLU A 2 27.26 10.46 -5.81
C GLU A 2 26.16 9.51 -6.30
N LYS A 3 25.52 8.78 -5.38
CA LYS A 3 24.39 7.91 -5.74
C LYS A 3 23.12 8.75 -5.88
N THR A 4 22.70 8.99 -7.11
CA THR A 4 21.41 9.61 -7.46
C THR A 4 20.17 8.76 -7.09
N CYS A 5 20.38 7.57 -6.51
CA CYS A 5 19.38 6.55 -6.24
C CYS A 5 19.40 6.16 -4.75
N GLY A 6 18.26 6.30 -4.06
CA GLY A 6 18.13 6.07 -2.62
C GLY A 6 17.97 4.62 -2.17
N CYS A 7 18.22 3.62 -3.04
CA CYS A 7 18.06 2.21 -2.70
C CYS A 7 19.13 1.75 -1.72
N LYS A 8 18.72 1.09 -0.64
CA LYS A 8 19.60 0.49 0.38
C LYS A 8 19.21 -0.97 0.58
N GLY A 9 20.14 -1.89 0.31
CA GLY A 9 19.92 -3.33 0.44
C GLY A 9 19.45 -4.01 -0.85
N ILE A 10 18.62 -5.05 -0.71
CA ILE A 10 18.40 -6.09 -1.71
C ILE A 10 17.40 -5.74 -2.81
N ARG A 11 16.72 -4.59 -2.67
CA ARG A 11 15.70 -4.10 -3.62
C ARG A 11 16.25 -2.90 -4.38
N SER A 12 16.38 -3.06 -5.69
CA SER A 12 16.75 -2.04 -6.67
C SER A 12 15.51 -1.29 -7.19
N CYS A 13 15.65 0.00 -7.51
CA CYS A 13 14.69 0.71 -8.35
C CYS A 13 15.15 0.69 -9.82
N ILE A 14 14.26 1.04 -10.74
CA ILE A 14 14.53 0.99 -12.19
C ILE A 14 15.78 1.79 -12.62
N LEU A 15 16.07 2.92 -11.95
CA LEU A 15 17.29 3.72 -12.17
C LEU A 15 18.55 2.98 -11.72
N CYS A 16 18.46 2.26 -10.60
CA CYS A 16 19.55 1.50 -10.02
C CYS A 16 19.83 0.17 -10.77
N GLU A 17 18.98 -0.24 -11.70
CA GLU A 17 19.15 -1.43 -12.57
C GLU A 17 19.67 -1.07 -13.96
N LYS A 18 19.16 0.03 -14.55
CA LYS A 18 19.74 0.60 -15.78
C LYS A 18 21.20 1.03 -15.59
N GLN A 19 21.60 1.30 -14.35
CA GLN A 19 23.01 1.39 -13.96
C GLN A 19 23.50 0.00 -13.58
N GLU A 20 24.10 -0.72 -14.53
CA GLU A 20 24.65 -2.07 -14.32
C GLU A 20 25.50 -2.12 -13.04
N LYS A 21 25.05 -2.92 -12.06
CA LYS A 21 25.77 -3.18 -10.82
C LYS A 21 25.90 -4.68 -10.62
N PRO A 22 27.08 -5.18 -10.20
CA PRO A 22 27.26 -6.59 -9.95
C PRO A 22 26.28 -7.07 -8.89
N THR A 23 25.36 -7.95 -9.27
CA THR A 23 24.38 -8.54 -8.37
C THR A 23 25.14 -9.40 -7.37
N LYS A 24 25.26 -8.94 -6.11
CA LYS A 24 25.72 -9.82 -5.03
C LYS A 24 24.66 -10.90 -4.85
N GLN A 25 24.95 -12.09 -5.37
CA GLN A 25 24.12 -13.28 -5.19
C GLN A 25 23.86 -13.45 -3.69
N GLN A 26 22.59 -13.35 -3.30
CA GLN A 26 22.17 -13.76 -1.98
C GLN A 26 21.69 -15.19 -2.06
N ASN A 27 22.27 -16.05 -1.22
CA ASN A 27 21.75 -17.39 -0.97
C ASN A 27 20.33 -17.26 -0.40
N CYS A 28 19.32 -17.37 -1.25
CA CYS A 28 17.94 -17.50 -0.84
C CYS A 28 17.77 -18.91 -0.26
N GLN A 29 17.76 -19.02 1.07
CA GLN A 29 17.52 -20.30 1.74
C GLN A 29 16.11 -20.79 1.41
N LYS A 30 16.02 -22.06 0.98
CA LYS A 30 14.82 -22.87 0.69
C LYS A 30 13.50 -22.08 0.63
N SER A 31 13.04 -21.80 -0.58
CA SER A 31 11.71 -21.27 -0.84
C SER A 31 10.62 -22.19 -0.26
N ASP A 32 9.88 -21.70 0.73
CA ASP A 32 8.53 -22.19 0.96
C ASP A 32 7.74 -22.06 -0.36
N CYS A 33 7.00 -23.09 -0.73
CA CYS A 33 6.12 -23.03 -1.90
C CYS A 33 4.96 -22.08 -1.58
N VAL A 34 4.94 -20.91 -2.20
CA VAL A 34 3.91 -19.88 -2.02
C VAL A 34 3.17 -19.69 -3.33
N ASP A 35 1.85 -19.88 -3.31
CA ASP A 35 0.99 -19.60 -4.45
C ASP A 35 0.93 -18.09 -4.72
N ILE A 36 1.16 -17.69 -5.97
CA ILE A 36 1.14 -16.29 -6.41
C ILE A 36 -0.16 -16.03 -7.16
N TYR A 37 -0.86 -14.94 -6.81
CA TYR A 37 -2.13 -14.56 -7.41
C TYR A 37 -2.11 -13.13 -7.93
N ASP A 38 -2.58 -12.93 -9.15
CA ASP A 38 -2.80 -11.61 -9.74
C ASP A 38 -4.19 -11.08 -9.33
N PHE A 39 -4.23 -9.90 -8.72
CA PHE A 39 -5.49 -9.26 -8.31
C PHE A 39 -6.05 -8.37 -9.42
N PHE A 40 -7.21 -8.75 -9.96
CA PHE A 40 -7.89 -7.95 -10.98
C PHE A 40 -8.95 -7.05 -10.35
N ALA A 41 -8.64 -5.76 -10.28
CA ALA A 41 -9.45 -4.74 -9.59
C ALA A 41 -10.91 -4.70 -10.07
N ILE A 42 -11.13 -4.67 -11.39
CA ILE A 42 -12.46 -4.45 -12.00
C ILE A 42 -13.49 -5.51 -11.56
N VAL A 43 -13.06 -6.76 -11.33
CA VAL A 43 -13.95 -7.88 -10.96
C VAL A 43 -13.71 -8.40 -9.54
N VAL A 44 -12.77 -7.80 -8.79
CA VAL A 44 -12.37 -8.16 -7.42
C VAL A 44 -12.07 -9.68 -7.27
N LYS A 45 -11.37 -10.26 -8.25
CA LYS A 45 -10.92 -11.68 -8.25
C LYS A 45 -9.40 -11.79 -8.18
N LEU A 46 -8.94 -12.84 -7.51
CA LEU A 46 -7.54 -13.28 -7.53
C LEU A 46 -7.38 -14.46 -8.49
N TRP A 47 -6.44 -14.36 -9.42
CA TRP A 47 -6.15 -15.39 -10.43
C TRP A 47 -4.81 -16.06 -10.12
N LEU A 48 -4.78 -17.38 -9.97
CA LEU A 48 -3.53 -18.11 -9.73
C LEU A 48 -2.60 -17.96 -10.95
N GLN A 49 -1.39 -17.42 -10.72
CA GLN A 49 -0.40 -17.18 -11.77
C GLN A 49 0.43 -18.45 -12.03
N SER A 50 0.85 -19.14 -10.96
CA SER A 50 1.31 -20.53 -10.96
C SER A 50 1.42 -21.04 -9.52
N SER A 51 1.11 -22.31 -9.28
CA SER A 51 1.64 -23.03 -8.11
C SER A 51 2.96 -23.67 -8.53
N GLN A 52 3.99 -23.69 -7.67
CA GLN A 52 5.20 -24.50 -7.93
C GLN A 52 5.03 -25.95 -7.45
N LYS A 53 3.78 -26.46 -7.44
CA LYS A 53 3.45 -27.84 -7.10
C LYS A 53 2.76 -28.53 -8.27
N SER A 54 3.56 -29.32 -8.99
CA SER A 54 3.16 -30.52 -9.75
C SER A 54 2.11 -30.44 -10.87
N ASP A 55 1.51 -29.29 -11.21
CA ASP A 55 0.57 -29.19 -12.34
C ASP A 55 1.23 -29.38 -13.74
N ILE A 56 2.56 -29.58 -13.80
CA ILE A 56 3.29 -29.99 -15.02
C ILE A 56 3.00 -31.46 -15.38
N ASP A 57 2.77 -32.34 -14.40
CA ASP A 57 2.55 -33.78 -14.63
C ASP A 57 1.08 -34.17 -14.90
N GLU A 58 0.15 -33.21 -14.89
CA GLU A 58 -1.27 -33.45 -15.21
C GLU A 58 -1.78 -32.74 -16.48
N GLY A 59 -0.91 -32.08 -17.26
CA GLY A 59 -1.24 -31.60 -18.62
C GLY A 59 -2.42 -30.60 -18.72
N LYS A 60 -2.72 -29.87 -17.64
CA LYS A 60 -3.93 -29.01 -17.52
C LYS A 60 -3.71 -27.51 -17.72
N LEU A 61 -2.50 -27.10 -18.14
CA LEU A 61 -2.21 -25.72 -18.56
C LEU A 61 -2.04 -25.67 -20.08
N SER A 62 -3.16 -25.70 -20.79
CA SER A 62 -3.20 -25.56 -22.25
C SER A 62 -2.84 -24.13 -22.66
N ASN A 63 -1.57 -23.90 -22.98
CA ASN A 63 -1.00 -22.95 -23.96
C ASN A 63 -1.67 -21.58 -24.17
N CYS A 64 -2.34 -21.00 -23.18
CA CYS A 64 -2.55 -19.55 -23.15
C CYS A 64 -1.21 -18.93 -22.75
N GLU A 65 -0.36 -18.72 -23.76
CA GLU A 65 0.96 -18.11 -23.65
C GLU A 65 0.90 -16.77 -22.89
N ILE A 66 2.08 -16.29 -22.50
CA ILE A 66 2.30 -15.08 -21.71
C ILE A 66 1.98 -13.85 -22.57
N ILE A 67 0.70 -13.62 -22.87
CA ILE A 67 0.24 -12.50 -23.68
C ILE A 67 0.04 -11.28 -22.77
N ALA A 68 0.94 -10.32 -22.91
CA ALA A 68 0.89 -9.03 -22.24
C ALA A 68 -0.13 -8.07 -22.90
N THR A 69 -1.42 -8.44 -22.93
CA THR A 69 -2.51 -7.59 -23.44
C THR A 69 -3.60 -7.38 -22.39
N PRO A 70 -4.04 -6.12 -22.12
CA PRO A 70 -5.07 -5.81 -21.13
C PRO A 70 -6.51 -6.02 -21.65
N GLN A 71 -6.72 -6.86 -22.66
CA GLN A 71 -8.06 -7.18 -23.18
C GLN A 71 -8.58 -8.49 -22.58
N CYS A 72 -9.56 -8.32 -21.70
CA CYS A 72 -10.43 -9.37 -21.20
C CYS A 72 -11.30 -9.92 -22.34
N CYS A 73 -11.60 -11.22 -22.34
CA CYS A 73 -12.61 -11.82 -23.20
C CYS A 73 -13.86 -12.17 -22.39
N GLU A 74 -15.04 -11.94 -22.97
CA GLU A 74 -16.36 -12.14 -22.34
C GLU A 74 -16.78 -13.62 -22.25
N SER A 75 -15.94 -14.55 -22.73
CA SER A 75 -16.28 -15.96 -22.98
C SER A 75 -15.39 -16.95 -22.21
N HIS A 76 -15.10 -16.66 -20.95
CA HIS A 76 -14.57 -17.66 -20.00
C HIS A 76 -15.68 -18.11 -19.03
N ASP A 77 -16.60 -18.87 -19.60
CA ASP A 77 -17.72 -19.52 -18.93
C ASP A 77 -17.38 -20.97 -18.54
N GLU A 78 -17.85 -21.37 -17.36
CA GLU A 78 -17.95 -22.68 -16.67
C GLU A 78 -16.99 -23.88 -16.90
N GLN A 79 -16.09 -23.93 -17.88
CA GLN A 79 -15.41 -25.19 -18.29
C GLN A 79 -13.86 -25.24 -18.14
N GLY A 80 -13.31 -24.42 -17.24
CA GLY A 80 -11.88 -24.46 -16.85
C GLY A 80 -10.96 -23.68 -17.81
N THR A 81 -9.99 -22.91 -17.33
CA THR A 81 -8.63 -23.44 -17.08
C THR A 81 -7.81 -22.60 -16.08
N ARG A 82 -8.40 -21.61 -15.41
CA ARG A 82 -7.73 -20.86 -14.31
C ARG A 82 -8.55 -20.90 -13.03
N LYS A 83 -7.97 -21.44 -11.96
CA LYS A 83 -8.52 -21.36 -10.60
C LYS A 83 -8.47 -19.90 -10.14
N PHE A 84 -9.63 -19.27 -9.97
CA PHE A 84 -9.75 -17.99 -9.26
C PHE A 84 -10.30 -18.22 -7.86
N ILE A 85 -10.01 -17.31 -6.94
CA ILE A 85 -10.65 -17.26 -5.63
C ILE A 85 -11.35 -15.92 -5.45
N HIS A 86 -12.53 -15.95 -4.81
CA HIS A 86 -13.17 -14.75 -4.31
C HIS A 86 -12.31 -14.14 -3.20
N PHE A 87 -12.13 -12.83 -3.25
CA PHE A 87 -11.29 -12.11 -2.28
C PHE A 87 -12.13 -11.12 -1.46
N PRO A 88 -12.94 -11.62 -0.49
CA PRO A 88 -13.72 -10.75 0.38
C PRO A 88 -12.79 -9.92 1.26
N GLY A 89 -13.14 -8.64 1.47
CA GLY A 89 -12.29 -7.71 2.21
C GLY A 89 -11.73 -6.55 1.39
N ILE A 90 -12.14 -6.39 0.12
CA ILE A 90 -11.74 -5.26 -0.74
C ILE A 90 -12.98 -4.65 -1.41
N HIS A 91 -13.09 -3.33 -1.28
CA HIS A 91 -13.97 -2.48 -2.09
C HIS A 91 -13.09 -1.57 -2.94
N ILE A 92 -13.53 -1.27 -4.17
CA ILE A 92 -12.83 -0.37 -5.08
C ILE A 92 -13.82 0.67 -5.57
N TYR A 93 -13.49 1.93 -5.32
CA TYR A 93 -14.23 3.08 -5.80
C TYR A 93 -13.41 3.74 -6.90
N CYS A 94 -13.77 3.49 -8.16
CA CYS A 94 -13.21 4.20 -9.29
C CYS A 94 -13.59 5.69 -9.20
N ASP A 95 -12.72 6.56 -9.70
CA ASP A 95 -12.97 8.01 -9.80
C ASP A 95 -13.40 8.66 -8.46
N PHE A 96 -12.91 8.09 -7.35
CA PHE A 96 -13.28 8.50 -6.00
C PHE A 96 -12.93 9.96 -5.70
N ILE A 97 -11.94 10.53 -6.39
CA ILE A 97 -11.69 11.97 -6.48
C ILE A 97 -11.71 12.37 -7.96
N SER A 98 -12.15 13.60 -8.27
CA SER A 98 -12.10 14.11 -9.64
C SER A 98 -10.67 14.47 -10.06
N GLU A 99 -10.39 14.52 -11.36
CA GLU A 99 -9.10 14.95 -11.93
C GLU A 99 -8.62 16.32 -11.39
N THR A 100 -9.56 17.23 -11.11
CA THR A 100 -9.24 18.56 -10.55
C THR A 100 -8.84 18.48 -9.08
N GLU A 101 -9.43 17.56 -8.31
CA GLU A 101 -9.04 17.29 -6.93
C GLU A 101 -7.70 16.54 -6.89
N GLU A 102 -7.50 15.54 -7.75
CA GLU A 102 -6.24 14.80 -7.89
C GLU A 102 -5.06 15.76 -8.16
N ARG A 103 -5.21 16.70 -9.09
CA ARG A 103 -4.20 17.72 -9.40
C ARG A 103 -3.81 18.52 -8.16
N ARG A 104 -4.80 19.10 -7.44
CA ARG A 104 -4.58 19.88 -6.21
C ARG A 104 -3.90 19.05 -5.12
N VAL A 105 -4.33 17.80 -4.93
CA VAL A 105 -3.74 16.87 -3.96
C VAL A 105 -2.28 16.57 -4.33
N CYS A 106 -1.98 16.34 -5.61
CA CYS A 106 -0.61 16.10 -6.07
C CYS A 106 0.28 17.33 -5.87
N ASP A 107 -0.20 18.53 -6.19
CA ASP A 107 0.54 19.79 -5.97
C ASP A 107 0.89 19.95 -4.48
N LYS A 108 -0.08 19.77 -3.58
CA LYS A 108 0.13 19.80 -2.12
C LYS A 108 1.07 18.72 -1.60
N ILE A 109 1.02 17.52 -2.16
CA ILE A 109 1.98 16.45 -1.84
C ILE A 109 3.40 16.86 -2.28
N TYR A 110 3.57 17.55 -3.41
CA TYR A 110 4.87 17.97 -3.90
C TYR A 110 5.47 19.20 -3.21
N GLU A 111 4.67 20.03 -2.55
CA GLU A 111 5.15 21.08 -1.63
C GLU A 111 5.94 20.49 -0.44
N THR A 112 5.66 19.25 -0.04
CA THR A 112 6.29 18.61 1.12
C THR A 112 7.50 17.72 0.74
N PRO A 113 8.67 17.86 1.40
CA PRO A 113 9.82 17.00 1.14
C PRO A 113 9.54 15.51 1.38
N PHE A 114 9.98 14.67 0.45
CA PHE A 114 9.93 13.21 0.60
C PHE A 114 11.21 12.65 1.26
N CYS A 115 11.07 11.73 2.19
CA CYS A 115 12.19 10.94 2.70
C CYS A 115 12.38 9.62 1.94
N LEU A 116 13.53 8.98 2.13
CA LEU A 116 13.84 7.66 1.56
C LEU A 116 13.38 6.53 2.49
N SER A 117 12.59 5.60 1.95
CA SER A 117 12.28 4.33 2.62
C SER A 117 13.40 3.29 2.45
N GLN A 118 13.42 2.26 3.30
CA GLN A 118 14.31 1.10 3.14
C GLN A 118 14.16 0.39 1.78
N SER A 119 12.99 0.49 1.14
CA SER A 119 12.73 -0.09 -0.18
C SER A 119 13.26 0.74 -1.36
N GLY A 120 13.93 1.88 -1.09
CA GLY A 120 14.36 2.84 -2.12
C GLY A 120 13.24 3.70 -2.70
N ARG A 121 11.98 3.47 -2.30
CA ARG A 121 10.84 4.35 -2.61
C ARG A 121 10.88 5.62 -1.76
N ARG A 122 10.34 6.71 -2.28
CA ARG A 122 10.11 7.97 -1.55
C ARG A 122 8.81 7.88 -0.77
N LYS A 123 8.76 8.46 0.44
CA LYS A 123 7.56 8.53 1.28
C LYS A 123 7.51 9.81 2.12
N GLN A 124 6.30 10.22 2.48
CA GLN A 124 6.00 11.13 3.58
C GLN A 124 5.27 10.29 4.64
N ASP A 125 5.55 10.53 5.91
CA ASP A 125 4.87 9.83 7.01
C ASP A 125 4.10 10.89 7.81
N TYR A 126 2.85 10.60 8.13
CA TYR A 126 2.00 11.40 9.02
C TYR A 126 1.39 10.43 10.03
N GLY A 127 1.64 10.63 11.32
CA GLY A 127 1.20 9.72 12.38
C GLY A 127 2.15 9.72 13.58
N PRO A 128 1.71 9.19 14.73
CA PRO A 128 2.52 9.17 15.94
C PRO A 128 3.70 8.21 15.84
N LYS A 129 4.86 8.60 16.36
CA LYS A 129 6.03 7.72 16.39
C LYS A 129 5.86 6.62 17.44
N VAL A 130 5.93 5.37 17.00
CA VAL A 130 5.96 4.20 17.87
C VAL A 130 7.40 3.77 18.19
N ASN A 131 7.75 3.68 19.46
CA ASN A 131 8.97 3.03 19.91
C ASN A 131 8.68 1.56 20.23
N PHE A 132 8.80 0.70 19.22
CA PHE A 132 8.56 -0.74 19.34
C PHE A 132 9.36 -1.41 20.48
N LYS A 133 10.64 -1.03 20.66
CA LYS A 133 11.50 -1.61 21.72
C LYS A 133 11.01 -1.29 23.12
N LYS A 134 10.43 -0.10 23.32
CA LYS A 134 9.90 0.35 24.62
C LYS A 134 8.38 0.16 24.76
N LYS A 135 7.68 -0.31 23.71
CA LYS A 135 6.22 -0.34 23.58
C LYS A 135 5.54 1.00 23.93
N LYS A 136 6.18 2.14 23.61
CA LYS A 136 5.65 3.48 23.90
C LYS A 136 5.31 4.25 22.63
N LEU A 137 4.18 4.96 22.66
CA LEU A 137 3.86 6.01 21.69
C LEU A 137 4.58 7.32 22.06
N LYS A 138 4.96 8.09 21.05
CA LYS A 138 5.38 9.49 21.16
C LYS A 138 4.31 10.35 20.47
N LEU A 139 3.44 10.94 21.29
CA LEU A 139 2.34 11.79 20.82
C LEU A 139 2.83 13.18 20.38
N ALA A 140 3.81 13.75 21.09
CA ALA A 140 4.28 15.13 20.96
C ALA A 140 4.85 15.56 19.59
N GLU A 141 5.05 14.61 18.67
CA GLU A 141 5.58 14.89 17.32
C GLU A 141 4.49 14.77 16.23
N PHE A 142 3.29 14.27 16.55
CA PHE A 142 2.17 14.18 15.62
C PHE A 142 1.34 15.47 15.68
N THR A 143 1.18 16.12 14.54
CA THR A 143 0.51 17.43 14.40
C THR A 143 -0.83 17.35 13.65
N GLY A 144 -1.24 16.15 13.23
CA GLY A 144 -2.46 15.88 12.50
C GLY A 144 -2.23 15.17 11.17
N LEU A 145 -3.32 14.90 10.44
CA LEU A 145 -3.27 14.52 9.02
C LEU A 145 -3.03 15.77 8.14
N PRO A 146 -2.51 15.66 6.92
CA PRO A 146 -2.29 16.81 6.06
C PRO A 146 -3.61 17.40 5.52
N GLU A 147 -3.66 18.72 5.33
CA GLU A 147 -4.83 19.48 4.88
C GLU A 147 -5.53 18.85 3.66
N PHE A 148 -4.76 18.48 2.63
CA PHE A 148 -5.30 17.89 1.39
C PHE A 148 -6.09 16.59 1.59
N SER A 149 -5.93 15.91 2.73
CA SER A 149 -6.66 14.67 3.04
C SER A 149 -8.06 14.93 3.60
N LYS A 150 -8.39 16.18 3.98
CA LYS A 150 -9.68 16.54 4.58
C LYS A 150 -10.85 16.29 3.65
N ASP A 151 -10.80 16.76 2.41
CA ASP A 151 -11.90 16.60 1.45
C ASP A 151 -12.09 15.13 1.04
N ILE A 152 -10.99 14.36 0.99
CA ILE A 152 -11.01 12.91 0.78
C ILE A 152 -11.75 12.23 1.95
N TYR A 153 -11.42 12.58 3.20
CA TYR A 153 -12.08 12.07 4.39
C TYR A 153 -13.57 12.47 4.49
N ASP A 154 -13.89 13.73 4.18
CA ASP A 154 -15.27 14.23 4.16
C ASP A 154 -16.12 13.56 3.07
N ARG A 155 -15.49 13.03 2.01
CA ARG A 155 -16.12 12.15 1.02
C ARG A 155 -16.24 10.70 1.50
N MET A 156 -15.22 10.14 2.16
CA MET A 156 -15.25 8.78 2.72
C MET A 156 -16.44 8.58 3.66
N LYS A 157 -16.72 9.54 4.55
CA LYS A 157 -17.87 9.50 5.46
C LYS A 157 -19.25 9.43 4.80
N ARG A 158 -19.34 9.69 3.48
CA ARG A 158 -20.58 9.58 2.69
C ARG A 158 -20.76 8.22 2.01
N VAL A 159 -19.78 7.32 2.15
CA VAL A 159 -19.84 5.95 1.67
C VAL A 159 -20.21 5.07 2.86
N ASP A 160 -21.29 4.29 2.76
CA ASP A 160 -21.85 3.55 3.90
C ASP A 160 -20.81 2.70 4.65
N VAL A 161 -19.97 1.95 3.92
CA VAL A 161 -18.92 1.07 4.48
C VAL A 161 -17.70 1.82 5.06
N LEU A 162 -17.68 3.15 4.97
CA LEU A 162 -16.64 4.04 5.51
C LEU A 162 -17.24 5.16 6.38
N SER A 163 -18.51 5.07 6.74
CA SER A 163 -19.24 6.13 7.45
C SER A 163 -18.76 6.33 8.91
N ASP A 164 -18.31 5.25 9.55
CA ASP A 164 -17.72 5.23 10.90
C ASP A 164 -16.17 5.26 10.89
N PHE A 165 -15.55 5.20 9.72
CA PHE A 165 -14.10 5.08 9.53
C PHE A 165 -13.32 6.28 10.09
N LYS A 166 -12.26 6.03 10.87
CA LYS A 166 -11.44 7.08 11.52
C LYS A 166 -9.95 7.03 11.11
N PRO A 167 -9.49 7.90 10.18
CA PRO A 167 -8.18 7.80 9.53
C PRO A 167 -6.95 8.14 10.39
N VAL A 168 -5.89 7.36 10.17
CA VAL A 168 -4.49 7.48 10.62
C VAL A 168 -3.41 6.98 9.56
N GLU A 169 -3.37 5.75 8.95
CA GLU A 169 -2.32 5.25 7.91
C GLU A 169 -2.51 4.00 6.88
N LEU A 170 -3.53 3.87 5.96
CA LEU A 170 -4.17 2.84 5.01
C LEU A 170 -4.97 1.55 5.41
N LEU A 171 -6.31 1.58 5.30
CA LEU A 171 -7.17 0.41 5.35
C LEU A 171 -6.96 -0.57 4.17
N VAL A 172 -6.51 -1.77 4.52
CA VAL A 172 -6.97 -3.04 3.94
C VAL A 172 -7.60 -3.79 5.12
N TYR A 173 -8.68 -4.56 4.94
CA TYR A 173 -9.36 -5.24 6.06
C TYR A 173 -9.51 -6.76 5.84
N GLY A 174 -9.99 -7.45 6.88
CA GLY A 174 -10.28 -8.89 6.83
C GLY A 174 -9.07 -9.76 6.46
N PRO A 175 -9.29 -10.91 5.76
CA PRO A 175 -8.22 -11.77 5.29
C PRO A 175 -7.15 -11.03 4.49
N ALA A 176 -7.54 -10.08 3.64
CA ALA A 176 -6.64 -9.32 2.78
C ALA A 176 -5.57 -8.52 3.55
N ARG A 177 -5.86 -8.11 4.80
CA ARG A 177 -4.91 -7.46 5.70
C ARG A 177 -3.98 -8.45 6.41
N ASN A 178 -4.57 -9.55 6.92
CA ASN A 178 -3.97 -10.33 8.00
C ASN A 178 -3.48 -11.73 7.58
N LYS A 179 -3.99 -12.28 6.47
CA LYS A 179 -3.60 -13.60 5.94
C LYS A 179 -2.75 -13.51 4.67
N TRP A 180 -2.89 -12.43 3.90
CA TRP A 180 -2.30 -12.29 2.57
C TRP A 180 -1.16 -11.28 2.56
N LYS A 181 -0.12 -11.56 1.77
CA LYS A 181 0.96 -10.62 1.45
C LYS A 181 0.63 -9.97 0.12
N HIS A 182 0.56 -8.64 0.08
CA HIS A 182 0.38 -7.89 -1.15
C HIS A 182 1.73 -7.39 -1.69
N ALA A 183 1.84 -7.28 -3.01
CA ALA A 183 2.97 -6.70 -3.71
C ALA A 183 2.47 -5.90 -4.93
N ILE A 184 3.35 -5.07 -5.49
CA ILE A 184 3.15 -4.46 -6.81
C ILE A 184 4.38 -4.81 -7.62
N HIS A 185 4.22 -5.46 -8.77
CA HIS A 185 5.36 -5.85 -9.59
C HIS A 185 5.95 -4.61 -10.27
N ARG A 186 7.26 -4.61 -10.52
CA ARG A 186 7.92 -3.43 -11.11
C ARG A 186 7.40 -3.16 -12.52
N CYS A 187 7.03 -4.20 -13.27
CA CYS A 187 6.49 -4.08 -14.62
C CYS A 187 5.17 -3.29 -14.68
N ASP A 188 4.43 -3.19 -13.57
CA ASP A 188 3.10 -2.56 -13.53
C ASP A 188 3.19 -1.04 -13.29
N ILE A 189 4.33 -0.56 -12.78
CA ILE A 189 4.62 0.86 -12.61
C ILE A 189 5.19 1.41 -13.92
N LYS A 190 4.28 1.78 -14.83
CA LYS A 190 4.63 2.34 -16.15
C LYS A 190 5.15 3.78 -16.08
N ASP A 191 4.65 4.56 -15.13
CA ASP A 191 5.07 5.95 -14.85
C ASP A 191 5.01 6.24 -13.33
N LYS A 192 5.38 7.45 -12.94
CA LYS A 192 5.24 8.04 -11.61
C LYS A 192 3.81 7.87 -11.08
N ARG A 193 3.68 7.09 -10.01
CA ARG A 193 2.41 6.85 -9.29
C ARG A 193 2.57 7.22 -7.82
N ILE A 194 1.69 8.09 -7.33
CA ILE A 194 1.51 8.36 -5.89
C ILE A 194 0.48 7.37 -5.32
N ALA A 195 0.61 7.05 -4.04
CA ALA A 195 -0.43 6.35 -3.28
C ALA A 195 -0.54 7.01 -1.90
N VAL A 196 -1.74 7.50 -1.57
CA VAL A 196 -2.09 8.03 -0.23
C VAL A 196 -2.65 6.89 0.61
N THR A 197 -2.59 7.00 1.94
CA THR A 197 -2.70 5.84 2.83
C THR A 197 -3.32 6.23 4.19
N LEU A 198 -4.63 5.94 4.42
CA LEU A 198 -5.44 6.23 5.66
C LEU A 198 -6.05 4.96 6.40
N ARG A 199 -5.59 4.59 7.63
CA ARG A 199 -5.81 3.32 8.45
C ARG A 199 -6.48 3.72 9.75
N GLU A 200 -7.27 2.88 10.40
CA GLU A 200 -7.58 3.10 11.81
C GLU A 200 -6.44 2.69 12.76
N LEU A 201 -6.51 3.23 13.98
CA LEU A 201 -5.82 2.69 15.15
C LEU A 201 -6.29 1.26 15.41
N SER A 202 -5.41 0.42 15.96
CA SER A 202 -5.77 -0.92 16.43
C SER A 202 -6.71 -0.87 17.62
N ASP A 203 -7.49 -1.95 17.79
CA ASP A 203 -8.58 -2.11 18.78
C ASP A 203 -8.18 -1.69 20.21
N GLU A 204 -6.93 -1.88 20.62
CA GLU A 204 -6.42 -1.44 21.93
C GLU A 204 -6.55 0.08 22.19
N PHE A 205 -6.60 0.90 21.14
CA PHE A 205 -6.79 2.36 21.19
C PHE A 205 -8.22 2.79 20.85
N GLN A 206 -9.09 1.86 20.42
CA GLN A 206 -10.47 2.19 20.11
C GLN A 206 -11.32 2.18 21.39
N LYS A 207 -12.61 2.49 21.24
CA LYS A 207 -13.57 2.51 22.35
C LYS A 207 -13.66 1.13 23.03
N GLY A 208 -13.48 1.08 24.35
CA GLY A 208 -13.38 -0.16 25.13
C GLY A 208 -11.98 -0.81 25.12
N GLY A 209 -11.01 -0.22 24.42
CA GLY A 209 -9.62 -0.66 24.39
C GLY A 209 -8.84 -0.24 25.64
N SER A 210 -7.76 -0.96 25.96
CA SER A 210 -6.91 -0.69 27.14
C SER A 210 -6.17 0.65 27.09
N ARG A 211 -6.21 1.36 25.95
CA ARG A 211 -5.56 2.64 25.66
C ARG A 211 -6.50 3.61 24.94
N GLU A 212 -7.82 3.49 25.18
CA GLU A 212 -8.87 4.34 24.59
C GLU A 212 -8.59 5.85 24.74
N GLU A 213 -8.04 6.28 25.89
CA GLU A 213 -7.69 7.68 26.14
C GLU A 213 -6.58 8.17 25.17
N GLU A 214 -5.52 7.38 24.99
CA GLU A 214 -4.46 7.69 24.02
C GLU A 214 -5.01 7.72 22.58
N GLY A 215 -5.93 6.82 22.25
CA GLY A 215 -6.56 6.76 20.93
C GLY A 215 -7.48 7.94 20.65
N THR A 216 -8.26 8.36 21.64
CA THR A 216 -9.10 9.56 21.58
C THR A 216 -8.26 10.80 21.32
N ASN A 217 -7.20 11.01 22.10
CA ASN A 217 -6.25 12.12 21.92
C ASN A 217 -5.58 12.09 20.52
N LEU A 218 -5.23 10.91 20.02
CA LEU A 218 -4.67 10.75 18.66
C LEU A 218 -5.68 11.13 17.56
N LEU A 219 -6.95 10.77 17.73
CA LEU A 219 -8.00 11.08 16.76
C LEU A 219 -8.36 12.56 16.75
N GLU A 220 -8.40 13.22 17.91
CA GLU A 220 -8.57 14.67 18.01
C GLU A 220 -7.47 15.41 17.25
N ILE A 221 -6.21 15.04 17.45
CA ILE A 221 -5.07 15.61 16.72
C ILE A 221 -5.15 15.30 15.22
N ALA A 222 -5.42 14.03 14.84
CA ALA A 222 -5.49 13.59 13.45
C ALA A 222 -6.50 14.42 12.63
N LEU A 223 -7.68 14.63 13.20
CA LEU A 223 -8.81 15.28 12.55
C LEU A 223 -8.76 16.83 12.61
N THR A 224 -7.69 17.43 13.12
CA THR A 224 -7.41 18.87 12.93
C THR A 224 -7.02 19.22 11.49
N PHE A 225 -6.51 18.25 10.72
CA PHE A 225 -5.95 18.42 9.38
C PHE A 225 -4.77 19.41 9.26
N ASN A 226 -4.13 19.77 10.38
CA ASN A 226 -2.97 20.68 10.44
C ASN A 226 -1.61 19.94 10.39
N GLY A 227 -1.60 18.73 9.83
CA GLY A 227 -0.46 17.82 9.88
C GLY A 227 0.75 18.26 9.07
N THR A 228 1.89 18.35 9.74
CA THR A 228 3.22 18.46 9.12
C THR A 228 3.85 17.08 8.98
N ALA A 229 4.49 16.79 7.84
CA ALA A 229 5.16 15.52 7.63
C ALA A 229 6.30 15.31 8.64
N MET A 230 6.39 14.10 9.20
CA MET A 230 7.28 13.75 10.31
C MET A 230 8.78 13.97 10.01
N GLN A 231 9.15 14.12 8.74
CA GLN A 231 10.54 14.32 8.31
C GLN A 231 10.89 15.80 8.12
N SER A 232 9.91 16.69 7.98
CA SER A 232 10.13 18.14 7.98
C SER A 232 10.56 18.62 9.37
N ILE A 233 9.98 18.04 10.43
CA ILE A 233 10.32 18.34 11.83
C ILE A 233 11.79 18.00 12.13
N LEU A 234 12.28 16.85 11.66
CA LEU A 234 13.66 16.39 11.88
C LEU A 234 14.73 17.25 11.17
N ASN A 235 14.34 18.05 10.18
CA ASN A 235 15.25 18.96 9.47
C ASN A 235 15.32 20.36 10.10
N LEU A 236 14.51 20.64 11.13
CA LEU A 236 14.54 21.90 11.89
C LEU A 236 15.37 21.80 13.19
N GLU A 237 15.78 20.58 13.58
CA GLU A 237 16.58 20.30 14.78
C GLU A 237 18.09 20.07 14.48
N ASN A 238 18.57 20.44 13.28
CA ASN A 238 19.97 20.32 12.84
C ASN A 238 20.50 21.62 12.24
#